data_AF-A0A9D8XXA7-F1
#
_entry.id   AF-A0A9D8XXA7-F1
#
_cell.length_a   1.000
_cell.length_b   1.000
_cell.length_c   1.000
_cell.angle_alpha   90.00
_cell.angle_beta   90.00
_cell.angle_gamma   90.00
#
_symmetry.space_group_name_H-M   'P 1'
#
loop_
_entity.id
_entity.type
_entity.pdbx_description
1 polymer ?
#
loop_
_entity_poly.entity_id
_entity_poly.type
_entity_poly.pdbx_seq_one_letter_code
_entity_poly.pdbx_strand_id
1 'polypeptide(L)'
;MNAAKKPKQLGFWSIYLLGINGVIGSGAFLLPQTIYQYMDLMSIVVLIAAAITVSLIALCYADLASRFSGAGAAWLYSYHAFGPFVGYELGIFVWFLGCCTVAAETVALFTTLQAFVPAFNNAQIRVWSCIGLVVVFGIINIFGRTLVKWVDNISSGAKIGVIILFIVVAAFFMHGANFHPVLPVAASKGIGAFSSHFGNAFSVVFYMFTGFSFIPIAASQMVDPEKNIPRVLIGVMITVTILYGLMMLFAIGVLGASMVNYSLPIAVAFRKAVGTWGYIVVIIGMLMSIFGVGFATSFNTPALMSSLSNEHAMLPKFFGKTNRFEAPWVAVIITTIVSCFLVTQSYLFLVGMIVFASFVQYVPSIMAVMKFKHDKKFPNHGFSLKGGYTIPIIALLIAFYMVFQFTLKTIILGVCVAAAAAILFVFLDDRKMFKGFSLEEIKKNIEMKREAELKRREEKIEKKEKDLQLKLSSSKDNSKPNPPTQASASK
;
A
#
# COMPACT_ATOMS: atom_id res chain seq x y z
N MET A 1 -22.43 -26.35 -13.56
CA MET A 1 -21.79 -25.10 -13.08
C MET A 1 -20.38 -25.44 -12.65
N ASN A 2 -19.37 -25.03 -13.43
CA ASN A 2 -17.97 -25.24 -13.06
C ASN A 2 -17.69 -24.52 -11.73
N ALA A 3 -17.28 -25.27 -10.71
CA ALA A 3 -16.78 -24.71 -9.47
C ALA A 3 -15.61 -23.80 -9.82
N ALA A 4 -15.83 -22.48 -9.80
CA ALA A 4 -14.79 -21.49 -10.03
C ALA A 4 -13.64 -21.79 -9.06
N LYS A 5 -12.51 -22.21 -9.63
CA LYS A 5 -11.31 -22.60 -8.91
C LYS A 5 -10.87 -21.39 -8.10
N LYS A 6 -11.10 -21.39 -6.78
CA LYS A 6 -10.74 -20.24 -5.93
C LYS A 6 -9.26 -19.90 -6.18
N PRO A 7 -8.92 -18.63 -6.47
CA PRO A 7 -7.53 -18.25 -6.67
C PRO A 7 -6.70 -18.62 -5.45
N LYS A 8 -5.47 -19.11 -5.67
CA LYS A 8 -4.55 -19.47 -4.58
C LYS A 8 -4.34 -18.27 -3.67
N GLN A 9 -4.64 -18.43 -2.38
CA GLN A 9 -4.41 -17.38 -1.39
C GLN A 9 -2.90 -17.09 -1.24
N LEU A 10 -2.57 -15.82 -0.99
CA LEU A 10 -1.24 -15.32 -0.71
C LEU A 10 -0.83 -15.74 0.71
N GLY A 11 0.36 -16.33 0.83
CA GLY A 11 0.97 -16.61 2.12
C GLY A 11 1.60 -15.36 2.75
N PHE A 12 1.95 -15.45 4.04
CA PHE A 12 2.50 -14.33 4.82
C PHE A 12 3.65 -13.59 4.12
N TRP A 13 4.65 -14.30 3.60
CA TRP A 13 5.81 -13.68 2.94
C TRP A 13 5.45 -12.94 1.65
N SER A 14 4.51 -13.47 0.86
CA SER A 14 4.02 -12.76 -0.33
C SER A 14 3.29 -11.47 0.05
N ILE A 15 2.52 -11.49 1.15
CA ILE A 15 1.81 -10.31 1.64
C ILE A 15 2.80 -9.27 2.21
N TYR A 16 3.83 -9.74 2.92
CA TYR A 16 4.89 -8.88 3.42
C TYR A 16 5.65 -8.20 2.27
N LEU A 17 6.05 -8.95 1.24
CA LEU A 17 6.68 -8.40 0.04
C LEU A 17 5.75 -7.47 -0.74
N LEU A 18 4.45 -7.75 -0.80
CA LEU A 18 3.45 -6.86 -1.38
C LEU A 18 3.36 -5.54 -0.59
N GLY A 19 3.41 -5.61 0.74
CA GLY A 19 3.44 -4.43 1.60
C GLY A 19 4.71 -3.61 1.43
N ILE A 20 5.88 -4.26 1.33
CA ILE A 20 7.13 -3.58 0.99
C ILE A 20 7.04 -2.95 -0.41
N ASN A 21 6.45 -3.63 -1.41
CA ASN A 21 6.26 -3.05 -2.74
C ASN A 21 5.42 -1.78 -2.67
N GLY A 22 4.30 -1.85 -1.95
CA GLY A 22 3.35 -0.75 -1.84
C GLY A 22 3.95 0.49 -1.17
N VAL A 23 4.85 0.31 -0.20
CA VAL A 23 5.47 1.43 0.53
C VAL A 23 6.74 1.95 -0.16
N ILE A 24 7.62 1.07 -0.63
CA ILE A 24 8.87 1.45 -1.30
C ILE A 24 8.63 1.76 -2.77
N GLY A 25 8.25 3.01 -3.05
CA GLY A 25 8.06 3.53 -4.41
C GLY A 25 9.14 4.51 -4.86
N SER A 26 8.77 5.37 -5.81
CA SER A 26 9.58 6.49 -6.30
C SER A 26 10.09 7.41 -5.17
N GLY A 27 9.27 7.59 -4.12
CA GLY A 27 9.58 8.47 -2.99
C GLY A 27 10.92 8.17 -2.31
N ALA A 28 11.23 6.89 -2.11
CA ALA A 28 12.47 6.43 -1.48
C ALA A 28 13.72 6.98 -2.20
N PHE A 29 13.68 7.03 -3.53
CA PHE A 29 14.85 7.34 -4.33
C PHE A 29 14.95 8.82 -4.74
N LEU A 30 13.81 9.47 -5.00
CA LEU A 30 13.74 10.82 -5.54
C LEU A 30 13.66 11.90 -4.45
N LEU A 31 12.93 11.63 -3.36
CA LEU A 31 12.62 12.64 -2.35
C LEU A 31 13.73 12.97 -1.35
N PRO A 32 14.81 12.17 -1.15
CA PRO A 32 15.90 12.58 -0.27
C PRO A 32 16.47 13.97 -0.61
N GLN A 33 16.56 14.32 -1.89
CA GLN A 33 16.98 15.66 -2.36
C GLN A 33 16.05 16.76 -1.83
N THR A 34 14.75 16.57 -1.98
CA THR A 34 13.74 17.57 -1.59
C THR A 34 13.65 17.71 -0.07
N ILE A 35 13.71 16.60 0.68
CA ILE A 35 13.66 16.62 2.14
C ILE A 35 14.91 17.30 2.70
N TYR A 36 16.10 16.99 2.16
CA TYR A 36 17.35 17.65 2.53
C TYR A 36 17.32 19.15 2.16
N GLN A 37 16.78 19.51 1.00
CA GLN A 37 16.65 20.92 0.61
C GLN A 37 15.81 21.75 1.61
N TYR A 38 14.80 21.15 2.24
CA TYR A 38 14.00 21.85 3.24
C TYR A 38 14.67 21.91 4.62
N MET A 39 15.32 20.83 5.05
CA MET A 39 15.70 20.63 6.45
C MET A 39 17.16 20.21 6.69
N ASP A 40 18.03 20.26 5.67
CA ASP A 40 19.45 19.91 5.75
C ASP A 40 19.67 18.57 6.49
N LEU A 41 20.53 18.53 7.52
CA LEU A 41 20.76 17.34 8.35
C LEU A 41 19.57 16.96 9.25
N MET A 42 18.69 17.92 9.58
CA MET A 42 17.45 17.62 10.31
C MET A 42 16.44 16.85 9.45
N SER A 43 16.70 16.65 8.16
CA SER A 43 15.91 15.77 7.30
C SER A 43 15.78 14.34 7.86
N ILE A 44 16.80 13.81 8.53
CA ILE A 44 16.75 12.51 9.22
C ILE A 44 15.77 12.56 10.39
N VAL A 45 15.78 13.64 11.18
CA VAL A 45 14.88 13.82 12.32
C VAL A 45 13.43 13.93 11.84
N VAL A 46 13.19 14.72 10.78
CA VAL A 46 11.89 14.82 10.12
C VAL A 46 11.44 13.45 9.62
N LEU A 47 12.37 12.67 9.07
CA LEU A 47 12.07 11.34 8.58
C LEU A 47 11.58 10.41 9.69
N ILE A 48 12.31 10.36 10.81
CA ILE A 48 11.93 9.56 11.97
C ILE A 48 10.61 10.05 12.59
N ALA A 49 10.40 11.36 12.68
CA ALA A 49 9.15 11.94 13.20
C ALA A 49 7.93 11.55 12.33
N ALA A 50 8.07 11.63 11.00
CA ALA A 50 7.03 11.19 10.08
C ALA A 50 6.83 9.67 10.14
N ALA A 51 7.90 8.88 10.23
CA ALA A 51 7.82 7.42 10.35
C ALA A 51 7.07 6.98 11.62
N ILE A 52 7.36 7.60 12.76
CA ILE A 52 6.64 7.36 14.03
C ILE A 52 5.17 7.71 13.85
N THR A 53 4.88 8.89 13.29
CA THR A 53 3.50 9.34 13.03
C THR A 53 2.72 8.32 12.21
N VAL A 54 3.25 7.93 11.04
CA VAL A 54 2.55 7.01 10.15
C VAL A 54 2.46 5.62 10.78
N SER A 55 3.43 5.22 11.59
CA SER A 55 3.36 3.96 12.35
C SER A 55 2.21 3.96 13.37
N LEU A 56 1.92 5.08 14.03
CA LEU A 56 0.75 5.20 14.91
C LEU A 56 -0.56 5.01 14.13
N ILE A 57 -0.65 5.59 12.92
CA ILE A 57 -1.80 5.39 12.02
C ILE A 57 -1.88 3.93 11.55
N ALA A 58 -0.75 3.33 11.20
CA ALA A 58 -0.68 1.93 10.78
C ALA A 58 -1.10 0.97 11.91
N LEU A 59 -0.81 1.29 13.17
CA LEU A 59 -1.30 0.54 14.33
C LEU A 59 -2.82 0.64 14.49
N CYS A 60 -3.42 1.81 14.21
CA CYS A 60 -4.88 1.95 14.13
C CYS A 60 -5.47 1.07 13.01
N TYR A 61 -4.83 1.05 11.83
CA TYR A 61 -5.23 0.16 10.73
C TYR A 61 -5.08 -1.32 11.08
N ALA A 62 -4.04 -1.68 11.83
CA ALA A 62 -3.81 -3.04 12.30
C ALA A 62 -4.94 -3.50 13.25
N ASP A 63 -5.45 -2.63 14.12
CA ASP A 63 -6.62 -2.92 14.97
C ASP A 63 -7.87 -3.16 14.12
N LEU A 64 -8.16 -2.28 13.15
CA LEU A 64 -9.33 -2.42 12.27
C LEU A 64 -9.25 -3.66 11.38
N ALA A 65 -8.10 -3.91 10.77
CA ALA A 65 -7.88 -5.08 9.92
C ALA A 65 -8.02 -6.41 10.69
N SER A 66 -7.84 -6.39 12.01
CA SER A 66 -8.10 -7.56 12.85
C SER A 66 -9.59 -7.82 13.13
N ARG A 67 -10.45 -6.81 12.90
CA ARG A 67 -11.91 -6.89 13.10
C ARG A 67 -12.66 -7.18 11.81
N PHE A 68 -12.10 -6.79 10.67
CA PHE A 68 -12.75 -6.84 9.37
C PHE A 68 -11.86 -7.57 8.35
N SER A 69 -12.40 -8.64 7.75
CA SER A 69 -11.72 -9.46 6.73
C SER A 69 -12.11 -9.13 5.27
N GLY A 70 -12.97 -8.13 5.06
CA GLY A 70 -13.43 -7.69 3.73
C GLY A 70 -12.41 -6.86 2.94
N ALA A 71 -12.60 -6.74 1.62
CA ALA A 71 -11.62 -6.17 0.69
C ALA A 71 -11.65 -4.64 0.56
N GLY A 72 -12.19 -3.93 1.55
CA GLY A 72 -12.43 -2.48 1.44
C GLY A 72 -11.52 -1.56 2.26
N ALA A 73 -10.60 -2.09 3.07
CA ALA A 73 -9.69 -1.29 3.90
C ALA A 73 -10.42 -0.11 4.59
N ALA A 74 -9.93 1.12 4.42
CA ALA A 74 -10.42 2.33 5.08
C ALA A 74 -11.93 2.62 4.85
N TRP A 75 -12.43 2.37 3.65
CA TRP A 75 -13.82 2.69 3.31
C TRP A 75 -14.80 1.72 3.97
N LEU A 76 -14.43 0.43 4.05
CA LEU A 76 -15.24 -0.59 4.74
C LEU A 76 -15.31 -0.32 6.25
N TYR A 77 -14.18 0.04 6.86
CA TYR A 77 -14.14 0.36 8.29
C TYR A 77 -15.03 1.56 8.61
N SER A 78 -14.96 2.58 7.76
CA SER A 78 -15.72 3.82 7.94
C SER A 78 -17.20 3.66 7.58
N TYR A 79 -17.52 2.75 6.65
CA TYR A 79 -18.91 2.35 6.38
C TYR A 79 -19.58 1.79 7.63
N HIS A 80 -18.94 0.82 8.29
CA HIS A 80 -19.48 0.23 9.51
C HIS A 80 -19.46 1.20 10.69
N ALA A 81 -18.51 2.14 10.73
CA ALA A 81 -18.40 3.10 11.83
C ALA A 81 -19.37 4.29 11.68
N PHE A 82 -19.49 4.90 10.51
CA PHE A 82 -20.18 6.18 10.31
C PHE A 82 -21.31 6.14 9.28
N GLY A 83 -21.51 4.99 8.63
CA GLY A 83 -22.62 4.76 7.72
C GLY A 83 -22.27 4.90 6.23
N PRO A 84 -23.27 4.76 5.34
CA PRO A 84 -23.09 4.66 3.90
C PRO A 84 -22.38 5.82 3.24
N PHE A 85 -22.76 7.07 3.59
CA PHE A 85 -22.19 8.27 2.98
C PHE A 85 -20.69 8.40 3.22
N VAL A 86 -20.25 8.27 4.47
CA VAL A 86 -18.83 8.36 4.83
C VAL A 86 -18.04 7.20 4.20
N GLY A 87 -18.60 5.99 4.20
CA GLY A 87 -18.00 4.85 3.50
C GLY A 87 -17.80 5.12 2.00
N TYR A 88 -18.82 5.67 1.33
CA TYR A 88 -18.75 6.02 -0.10
C TYR A 88 -17.68 7.08 -0.39
N GLU A 89 -17.68 8.19 0.35
CA GLU A 89 -16.70 9.28 0.20
C GLU A 89 -15.27 8.74 0.31
N LEU A 90 -14.99 7.97 1.37
CA LEU A 90 -13.66 7.39 1.54
C LEU A 90 -13.31 6.37 0.47
N GLY A 91 -14.30 5.64 -0.04
CA GLY A 91 -14.12 4.77 -1.20
C GLY A 91 -13.59 5.52 -2.42
N ILE A 92 -14.21 6.65 -2.74
CA ILE A 92 -13.80 7.51 -3.84
C ILE A 92 -12.41 8.10 -3.59
N PHE A 93 -12.12 8.55 -2.36
CA PHE A 93 -10.77 9.06 -2.02
C PHE A 93 -9.68 8.00 -2.09
N VAL A 94 -9.94 6.76 -1.66
CA VAL A 94 -8.98 5.65 -1.79
C VAL A 94 -8.75 5.29 -3.26
N TRP A 95 -9.80 5.33 -4.09
CA TRP A 95 -9.66 5.16 -5.54
C TRP A 95 -8.87 6.31 -6.18
N PHE A 96 -9.18 7.56 -5.81
CA PHE A 96 -8.48 8.75 -6.31
C PHE A 96 -7.00 8.76 -5.90
N LEU A 97 -6.69 8.34 -4.67
CA LEU A 97 -5.32 8.13 -4.20
C LEU A 97 -4.60 7.16 -5.13
N GLY A 98 -5.22 6.02 -5.44
CA GLY A 98 -4.67 5.04 -6.39
C GLY A 98 -4.41 5.61 -7.79
N CYS A 99 -5.31 6.44 -8.33
CA CYS A 99 -5.10 7.15 -9.59
C CYS A 99 -3.91 8.11 -9.53
N CYS A 100 -3.77 8.86 -8.42
CA CYS A 100 -2.64 9.76 -8.20
C CYS A 100 -1.32 8.98 -8.08
N THR A 101 -1.32 7.83 -7.42
CA THR A 101 -0.13 6.96 -7.31
C THR A 101 0.30 6.41 -8.66
N VAL A 102 -0.62 5.91 -9.48
CA VAL A 102 -0.28 5.45 -10.85
C VAL A 102 0.34 6.58 -11.67
N ALA A 103 -0.23 7.78 -11.58
CA ALA A 103 0.32 8.95 -12.25
C ALA A 103 1.71 9.35 -11.71
N ALA A 104 1.87 9.42 -10.39
CA ALA A 104 3.11 9.83 -9.73
C ALA A 104 4.27 8.89 -10.07
N GLU A 105 4.04 7.57 -9.98
CA GLU A 105 5.05 6.57 -10.32
C GLU A 105 5.40 6.61 -11.81
N THR A 106 4.41 6.84 -12.69
CA THR A 106 4.68 6.98 -14.14
C THR A 106 5.53 8.22 -14.43
N VAL A 107 5.20 9.38 -13.83
CA VAL A 107 5.99 10.61 -13.97
C VAL A 107 7.40 10.41 -13.41
N ALA A 108 7.53 9.75 -12.26
CA ALA A 108 8.82 9.43 -11.64
C ALA A 108 9.68 8.50 -12.52
N LEU A 109 9.07 7.51 -13.18
CA LEU A 109 9.75 6.57 -14.06
C LEU A 109 10.41 7.30 -15.22
N PHE A 110 9.63 8.12 -15.94
CA PHE A 110 10.17 8.87 -17.07
C PHE A 110 11.08 10.02 -16.64
N THR A 111 10.94 10.53 -15.42
CA THR A 111 11.92 11.47 -14.85
C THR A 111 13.27 10.78 -14.61
N THR A 112 13.24 9.56 -14.11
CA THR A 112 14.45 8.74 -13.90
C THR A 112 15.10 8.34 -15.23
N LEU A 113 14.31 8.04 -16.26
CA LEU A 113 14.82 7.68 -17.59
C LEU A 113 15.53 8.83 -18.33
N GLN A 114 15.32 10.09 -17.93
CA GLN A 114 16.06 11.24 -18.50
C GLN A 114 17.57 11.07 -18.38
N ALA A 115 18.04 10.34 -17.37
CA ALA A 115 19.45 10.05 -17.16
C ALA A 115 20.09 9.25 -18.30
N PHE A 116 19.29 8.47 -19.06
CA PHE A 116 19.78 7.60 -20.14
C PHE A 116 19.24 8.00 -21.52
N VAL A 117 18.05 8.61 -21.57
CA VAL A 117 17.36 8.94 -22.81
C VAL A 117 17.09 10.44 -22.85
N PRO A 118 17.98 11.24 -23.48
CA PRO A 118 17.85 12.70 -23.53
C PRO A 118 16.54 13.21 -24.15
N ALA A 119 15.86 12.40 -24.97
CA ALA A 119 14.56 12.73 -25.54
C ALA A 119 13.50 13.05 -24.47
N PHE A 120 13.61 12.46 -23.27
CA PHE A 120 12.69 12.74 -22.16
C PHE A 120 12.93 14.08 -21.45
N ASN A 121 13.99 14.83 -21.81
CA ASN A 121 14.15 16.21 -21.36
C ASN A 121 13.05 17.11 -21.96
N ASN A 122 12.53 16.76 -23.15
CA ASN A 122 11.36 17.42 -23.71
C ASN A 122 10.10 17.03 -22.93
N ALA A 123 9.44 18.04 -22.33
CA ALA A 123 8.26 17.85 -21.50
C ALA A 123 7.09 17.19 -22.26
N GLN A 124 6.89 17.50 -23.54
CA GLN A 124 5.81 16.91 -24.33
C GLN A 124 6.05 15.42 -24.58
N ILE A 125 7.25 15.05 -25.01
CA ILE A 125 7.63 13.64 -25.22
C ILE A 125 7.43 12.85 -23.93
N ARG A 126 7.83 13.43 -22.80
CA ARG A 126 7.66 12.82 -21.48
C ARG A 126 6.19 12.60 -21.14
N VAL A 127 5.33 13.61 -21.28
CA VAL A 127 3.89 13.49 -20.98
C VAL A 127 3.21 12.45 -21.87
N TRP A 128 3.48 12.45 -23.17
CA TRP A 128 2.91 11.44 -24.08
C TRP A 128 3.39 10.02 -23.75
N SER A 129 4.64 9.87 -23.34
CA SER A 129 5.18 8.58 -22.90
C SER A 129 4.54 8.12 -21.60
N CYS A 130 4.27 9.03 -20.66
CA CYS A 130 3.50 8.74 -19.44
C CYS A 130 2.09 8.26 -19.78
N ILE A 131 1.37 8.98 -20.65
CA ILE A 131 0.02 8.58 -21.10
C ILE A 131 0.07 7.20 -21.76
N GLY A 132 1.04 6.98 -22.64
CA GLY A 132 1.25 5.69 -23.30
C GLY A 132 1.44 4.54 -22.30
N LEU A 133 2.27 4.74 -21.28
CA LEU A 133 2.51 3.71 -20.26
C LEU A 133 1.26 3.43 -19.41
N VAL A 134 0.52 4.46 -19.00
CA VAL A 134 -0.74 4.31 -18.25
C VAL A 134 -1.78 3.55 -19.08
N VAL A 135 -1.88 3.85 -20.39
CA VAL A 135 -2.76 3.10 -21.31
C VAL A 135 -2.33 1.65 -21.43
N VAL A 136 -1.02 1.38 -21.53
CA VAL A 136 -0.48 0.01 -21.55
C VAL A 136 -0.84 -0.73 -20.26
N PHE A 137 -0.72 -0.10 -19.09
CA PHE A 137 -1.19 -0.67 -17.82
C PHE A 137 -2.67 -1.00 -17.88
N GLY A 138 -3.52 -0.07 -18.35
CA GLY A 138 -4.95 -0.28 -18.53
C GLY A 138 -5.26 -1.50 -19.42
N ILE A 139 -4.57 -1.62 -20.57
CA ILE A 139 -4.74 -2.75 -21.49
C ILE A 139 -4.36 -4.07 -20.80
N ILE A 140 -3.17 -4.16 -20.19
CA ILE A 140 -2.72 -5.38 -19.52
C ILE A 140 -3.70 -5.79 -18.41
N ASN A 141 -4.22 -4.82 -17.68
CA ASN A 141 -5.14 -5.01 -16.57
C ASN A 141 -6.49 -5.61 -17.00
N ILE A 142 -6.93 -5.34 -18.24
CA ILE A 142 -8.11 -5.99 -18.84
C ILE A 142 -7.89 -7.50 -19.06
N PHE A 143 -6.66 -7.95 -19.29
CA PHE A 143 -6.34 -9.38 -19.49
C PHE A 143 -6.15 -10.18 -18.19
N GLY A 144 -6.42 -9.58 -17.03
CA GLY A 144 -6.41 -10.26 -15.73
C GLY A 144 -5.09 -10.15 -14.97
N ARG A 145 -5.09 -10.67 -13.73
CA ARG A 145 -4.09 -10.33 -12.70
C ARG A 145 -2.89 -11.28 -12.60
N THR A 146 -2.76 -12.24 -13.51
CA THR A 146 -1.76 -13.32 -13.40
C THR A 146 -0.32 -12.79 -13.33
N LEU A 147 -0.03 -11.72 -14.07
CA LEU A 147 1.30 -11.10 -14.10
C LEU A 147 1.64 -10.31 -12.84
N VAL A 148 0.64 -9.80 -12.11
CA VAL A 148 0.82 -8.91 -10.96
C VAL A 148 1.70 -9.56 -9.90
N LYS A 149 1.43 -10.81 -9.53
CA LYS A 149 2.20 -11.51 -8.50
C LYS A 149 3.68 -11.63 -8.85
N TRP A 150 4.00 -11.90 -10.12
CA TRP A 150 5.38 -12.03 -10.57
C TRP A 150 6.09 -10.68 -10.60
N VAL A 151 5.45 -9.67 -11.19
CA VAL A 151 6.01 -8.31 -11.27
C VAL A 151 6.22 -7.74 -9.86
N ASP A 152 5.26 -7.94 -8.96
CA ASP A 152 5.31 -7.47 -7.57
C ASP A 152 6.48 -8.10 -6.80
N ASN A 153 6.60 -9.43 -6.82
CA ASN A 153 7.70 -10.14 -6.15
C ASN A 153 9.08 -9.75 -6.70
N ILE A 154 9.22 -9.65 -8.03
CA ILE A 154 10.49 -9.27 -8.68
C ILE A 154 10.84 -7.82 -8.32
N SER A 155 9.87 -6.90 -8.41
CA SER A 155 10.04 -5.50 -8.03
C SER A 155 10.48 -5.36 -6.57
N SER A 156 9.80 -6.05 -5.65
CA SER A 156 10.14 -6.05 -4.22
C SER A 156 11.53 -6.59 -3.94
N GLY A 157 11.90 -7.72 -4.56
CA GLY A 157 13.24 -8.28 -4.43
C GLY A 157 14.32 -7.32 -4.92
N ALA A 158 14.12 -6.76 -6.13
CA ALA A 158 15.07 -5.84 -6.74
C ALA A 158 15.29 -4.59 -5.89
N LYS A 159 14.22 -3.94 -5.42
CA LYS A 159 14.34 -2.70 -4.64
C LYS A 159 14.97 -2.93 -3.26
N ILE A 160 14.61 -4.01 -2.56
CA ILE A 160 15.23 -4.35 -1.28
C ILE A 160 16.72 -4.63 -1.49
N GLY A 161 17.07 -5.43 -2.51
CA GLY A 161 18.46 -5.75 -2.82
C GLY A 161 19.30 -4.51 -3.13
N VAL A 162 18.79 -3.59 -3.95
CA VAL A 162 19.47 -2.35 -4.31
C VAL A 162 19.63 -1.42 -3.10
N ILE A 163 18.61 -1.29 -2.25
CA ILE A 163 18.70 -0.47 -1.04
C ILE A 163 19.71 -1.05 -0.05
N ILE A 164 19.70 -2.36 0.19
CA ILE A 164 20.66 -3.01 1.09
C ILE A 164 22.08 -2.86 0.54
N LEU A 165 22.29 -3.11 -0.76
CA LEU A 165 23.57 -2.94 -1.42
C LEU A 165 24.08 -1.50 -1.26
N PHE A 166 23.20 -0.52 -1.51
CA PHE A 166 23.52 0.90 -1.32
C PHE A 166 23.94 1.17 0.11
N ILE A 167 23.14 0.75 1.09
CA ILE A 167 23.39 0.96 2.53
C ILE A 167 24.75 0.40 2.94
N VAL A 168 25.01 -0.87 2.62
CA VAL A 168 26.24 -1.57 3.03
C VAL A 168 27.47 -0.87 2.47
N VAL A 169 27.46 -0.57 1.18
CA VAL A 169 28.62 0.01 0.51
C VAL A 169 28.77 1.49 0.89
N ALA A 170 27.71 2.29 0.88
CA ALA A 170 27.79 3.72 1.20
C ALA A 170 28.25 3.99 2.65
N ALA A 171 28.02 3.05 3.57
CA ALA A 171 28.56 3.12 4.93
C ALA A 171 30.09 3.20 4.99
N PHE A 172 30.82 2.63 4.01
CA PHE A 172 32.29 2.69 3.95
C PHE A 172 32.84 3.96 3.30
N PHE A 173 32.00 4.75 2.61
CA PHE A 173 32.40 5.94 1.85
C PHE A 173 31.84 7.25 2.43
N MET A 174 31.29 7.21 3.65
CA MET A 174 30.80 8.40 4.33
C MET A 174 31.94 9.26 4.85
N HIS A 175 31.72 10.58 4.83
CA HIS A 175 32.66 11.55 5.36
C HIS A 175 32.00 12.29 6.52
N GLY A 176 32.59 12.20 7.72
CA GLY A 176 32.08 12.85 8.93
C GLY A 176 31.86 14.36 8.78
N ALA A 177 32.67 15.02 7.96
CA ALA A 177 32.56 16.45 7.64
C ALA A 177 31.21 16.83 7.00
N ASN A 178 30.53 15.89 6.33
CA ASN A 178 29.22 16.13 5.73
C ASN A 178 28.08 16.22 6.77
N PHE A 179 28.36 15.92 8.04
CA PHE A 179 27.39 16.04 9.14
C PHE A 179 27.50 17.36 9.91
N HIS A 180 28.03 18.41 9.26
CA HIS A 180 28.04 19.77 9.80
C HIS A 180 27.65 20.82 8.74
N PRO A 181 26.91 21.88 9.12
CA PRO A 181 26.28 22.13 10.42
C PRO A 181 24.98 21.34 10.61
N VAL A 182 24.67 20.93 11.86
CA VAL A 182 23.46 20.15 12.21
C VAL A 182 22.19 21.01 12.19
N LEU A 183 22.30 22.28 12.58
CA LEU A 183 21.16 23.20 12.57
C LEU A 183 20.84 23.60 11.12
N PRO A 184 19.57 23.46 10.69
CA PRO A 184 19.19 23.77 9.33
C PRO A 184 19.19 25.27 9.12
N VAL A 185 19.42 25.70 7.88
CA VAL A 185 19.39 27.12 7.50
C VAL A 185 18.01 27.75 7.77
N ALA A 186 16.95 26.95 7.79
CA ALA A 186 15.61 27.40 8.18
C ALA A 186 15.53 27.87 9.65
N ALA A 187 16.31 27.27 10.56
CA ALA A 187 16.33 27.66 11.97
C ALA A 187 16.95 29.05 12.17
N SER A 188 17.95 29.42 11.37
CA SER A 188 18.57 30.75 11.44
C SER A 188 17.68 31.86 10.87
N LYS A 189 16.60 31.51 10.17
CA LYS A 189 15.61 32.46 9.62
C LYS A 189 14.39 32.68 10.55
N GLY A 190 14.40 32.07 11.73
CA GLY A 190 13.35 32.21 12.75
C GLY A 190 12.31 31.08 12.75
N ILE A 191 11.48 31.06 13.80
CA ILE A 191 10.54 29.96 14.11
C ILE A 191 9.52 29.74 12.98
N GLY A 192 9.02 30.80 12.34
CA GLY A 192 8.06 30.70 11.25
C GLY A 192 8.64 29.97 10.01
N ALA A 193 9.86 30.35 9.60
CA ALA A 193 10.56 29.70 8.50
C ALA A 193 10.88 28.24 8.81
N PHE A 194 11.35 27.96 10.02
CA PHE A 194 11.59 26.59 10.49
C PHE A 194 10.32 25.73 10.44
N SER A 195 9.21 26.20 11.00
CA SER A 195 7.93 25.46 11.02
C SER A 195 7.42 25.16 9.60
N SER A 196 7.50 26.16 8.70
CA SER A 196 7.09 25.99 7.30
C SER A 196 7.94 24.96 6.56
N HIS A 197 9.27 25.05 6.69
CA HIS A 197 10.21 24.10 6.08
C HIS A 197 10.05 22.69 6.67
N PHE A 198 9.88 22.59 7.99
CA PHE A 198 9.66 21.32 8.67
C PHE A 198 8.41 20.64 8.13
N GLY A 199 7.29 21.35 8.05
CA GLY A 199 6.05 20.75 7.58
C GLY A 199 6.05 20.44 6.07
N ASN A 200 6.77 21.20 5.24
CA ASN A 200 7.00 20.84 3.83
C ASN A 200 7.79 19.54 3.70
N ALA A 201 8.89 19.41 4.45
CA ALA A 201 9.69 18.18 4.49
C ALA A 201 8.88 17.00 5.06
N PHE A 202 8.11 17.24 6.12
CA PHE A 202 7.29 16.22 6.76
C PHE A 202 6.23 15.67 5.81
N SER A 203 5.52 16.52 5.07
CA SER A 203 4.53 16.07 4.06
C SER A 203 5.16 15.19 2.98
N VAL A 204 6.36 15.57 2.52
CA VAL A 204 7.12 14.79 1.52
C VAL A 204 7.54 13.44 2.08
N VAL A 205 8.03 13.38 3.34
CA VAL A 205 8.34 12.10 3.98
C VAL A 205 7.07 11.28 4.21
N PHE A 206 5.99 11.90 4.65
CA PHE A 206 4.73 11.22 4.96
C PHE A 206 4.26 10.40 3.76
N TYR A 207 4.35 10.97 2.55
CA TYR A 207 4.08 10.25 1.30
C TYR A 207 4.87 8.95 1.18
N MET A 208 6.16 8.94 1.52
CA MET A 208 7.03 7.76 1.41
C MET A 208 6.52 6.55 2.20
N PHE A 209 5.64 6.77 3.17
CA PHE A 209 5.05 5.73 4.00
C PHE A 209 3.59 5.37 3.64
N THR A 210 2.86 6.20 2.89
CA THR A 210 1.39 6.06 2.63
C THR A 210 0.93 4.70 2.07
N GLY A 211 1.83 3.99 1.39
CA GLY A 211 1.57 2.70 0.75
C GLY A 211 1.03 1.60 1.67
N PHE A 212 1.24 1.68 2.98
CA PHE A 212 0.76 0.67 3.94
C PHE A 212 -0.76 0.49 3.87
N SER A 213 -1.49 1.55 3.51
CA SER A 213 -2.95 1.57 3.47
C SER A 213 -3.55 0.72 2.34
N PHE A 214 -2.73 0.29 1.37
CA PHE A 214 -3.12 -0.66 0.33
C PHE A 214 -3.06 -2.12 0.76
N ILE A 215 -2.34 -2.44 1.84
CA ILE A 215 -2.18 -3.83 2.29
C ILE A 215 -3.54 -4.48 2.62
N PRO A 216 -4.47 -3.85 3.36
CA PRO A 216 -5.75 -4.46 3.69
C PRO A 216 -6.69 -4.66 2.50
N ILE A 217 -6.43 -4.02 1.36
CA ILE A 217 -7.28 -4.12 0.16
C ILE A 217 -7.20 -5.52 -0.45
N ALA A 218 -6.04 -6.17 -0.33
CA ALA A 218 -5.84 -7.53 -0.77
C ALA A 218 -6.32 -8.59 0.26
N ALA A 219 -7.00 -8.21 1.35
CA ALA A 219 -7.42 -9.12 2.44
C ALA A 219 -8.12 -10.39 1.96
N SER A 220 -9.02 -10.27 0.97
CA SER A 220 -9.77 -11.40 0.39
C SER A 220 -8.90 -12.45 -0.27
N GLN A 221 -7.67 -12.09 -0.63
CA GLN A 221 -6.69 -12.96 -1.27
C GLN A 221 -5.68 -13.53 -0.27
N MET A 222 -5.77 -13.20 1.02
CA MET A 222 -4.80 -13.62 2.03
C MET A 222 -5.25 -14.87 2.78
N VAL A 223 -4.29 -15.67 3.23
CA VAL A 223 -4.54 -16.65 4.29
C VAL A 223 -4.65 -15.89 5.61
N ASP A 224 -5.68 -16.17 6.41
CA ASP A 224 -5.93 -15.59 7.74
C ASP A 224 -5.68 -14.05 7.83
N PRO A 225 -6.40 -13.23 7.04
CA PRO A 225 -6.18 -11.78 6.93
C PRO A 225 -6.21 -11.07 8.29
N GLU A 226 -7.12 -11.45 9.19
CA GLU A 226 -7.31 -10.84 10.51
C GLU A 226 -6.08 -10.95 11.43
N LYS A 227 -5.20 -11.94 11.17
CA LYS A 227 -3.95 -12.14 11.92
C LYS A 227 -2.73 -11.68 11.14
N ASN A 228 -2.72 -11.89 9.82
CA ASN A 228 -1.57 -11.62 8.98
C ASN A 228 -1.45 -10.15 8.58
N ILE A 229 -2.55 -9.45 8.27
CA ILE A 229 -2.50 -8.03 7.91
C ILE A 229 -1.90 -7.17 9.04
N PRO A 230 -2.32 -7.31 10.32
CA PRO A 230 -1.74 -6.55 11.41
C PRO A 230 -0.23 -6.76 11.56
N ARG A 231 0.22 -8.02 11.46
CA ARG A 231 1.65 -8.38 11.56
C ARG A 231 2.46 -7.82 10.40
N VAL A 232 1.91 -7.89 9.18
CA VAL A 232 2.55 -7.33 7.99
C VAL A 232 2.63 -5.81 8.08
N LEU A 233 1.56 -5.12 8.48
CA LEU A 233 1.57 -3.67 8.66
C LEU A 233 2.72 -3.23 9.58
N ILE A 234 2.82 -3.84 10.77
CA ILE A 234 3.88 -3.51 11.73
C ILE A 234 5.26 -3.86 11.16
N GLY A 235 5.42 -5.06 10.60
CA GLY A 235 6.71 -5.52 10.06
C GLY A 235 7.20 -4.64 8.91
N VAL A 236 6.32 -4.28 7.98
CA VAL A 236 6.62 -3.39 6.85
C VAL A 236 7.03 -2.02 7.37
N MET A 237 6.27 -1.41 8.28
CA MET A 237 6.58 -0.08 8.82
C MET A 237 7.94 -0.03 9.53
N ILE A 238 8.27 -1.03 10.34
CA ILE A 238 9.59 -1.11 10.99
C ILE A 238 10.69 -1.21 9.92
N THR A 239 10.50 -2.10 8.96
CA THR A 239 11.50 -2.38 7.92
C THR A 239 11.76 -1.15 7.05
N VAL A 240 10.71 -0.51 6.54
CA VAL A 240 10.86 0.67 5.67
C VAL A 240 11.42 1.87 6.43
N THR A 241 11.11 2.02 7.71
CA THR A 241 11.67 3.10 8.55
C THR A 241 13.18 2.96 8.67
N ILE A 242 13.66 1.75 8.95
CA ILE A 242 15.10 1.47 9.05
C ILE A 242 15.78 1.69 7.70
N LEU A 243 15.21 1.12 6.62
CA LEU A 243 15.79 1.24 5.28
C LEU A 243 15.87 2.69 4.81
N TYR A 244 14.79 3.47 4.97
CA TYR A 244 14.77 4.88 4.57
C TYR A 244 15.69 5.74 5.42
N GLY A 245 15.70 5.54 6.74
CA GLY A 245 16.58 6.26 7.65
C GLY A 245 18.06 6.03 7.32
N LEU A 246 18.46 4.77 7.14
CA LEU A 246 19.83 4.42 6.76
C LEU A 246 20.20 4.93 5.38
N MET A 247 19.33 4.76 4.38
CA MET A 247 19.58 5.24 3.03
C MET A 247 19.75 6.76 3.01
N MET A 248 18.92 7.52 3.75
CA MET A 248 19.05 8.96 3.87
C MET A 248 20.35 9.36 4.59
N LEU A 249 20.64 8.74 5.74
CA LEU A 249 21.86 8.96 6.51
C LEU A 249 23.12 8.76 5.65
N PHE A 250 23.20 7.65 4.92
CA PHE A 250 24.37 7.33 4.10
C PHE A 250 24.45 8.19 2.84
N ALA A 251 23.33 8.53 2.21
CA ALA A 251 23.32 9.46 1.08
C ALA A 251 23.84 10.85 1.50
N ILE A 252 23.44 11.34 2.68
CA ILE A 252 23.97 12.57 3.28
C ILE A 252 25.46 12.41 3.59
N GLY A 253 25.86 11.31 4.20
CA GLY A 253 27.27 11.04 4.54
C GLY A 253 28.20 11.04 3.32
N VAL A 254 27.71 10.66 2.14
CA VAL A 254 28.51 10.62 0.90
C VAL A 254 28.46 11.96 0.14
N LEU A 255 27.30 12.59 0.03
CA LEU A 255 27.09 13.80 -0.79
C LEU A 255 27.21 15.11 -0.03
N GLY A 256 26.89 15.14 1.26
CA GLY A 256 26.73 16.36 2.05
C GLY A 256 25.75 17.34 1.41
N ALA A 257 26.05 18.63 1.51
CA ALA A 257 25.23 19.71 0.96
C ALA A 257 25.02 19.63 -0.55
N SER A 258 25.90 18.95 -1.29
CA SER A 258 25.74 18.80 -2.75
C SER A 258 24.52 17.95 -3.15
N MET A 259 23.90 17.23 -2.20
CA MET A 259 22.68 16.45 -2.44
C MET A 259 21.57 17.25 -3.12
N VAL A 260 21.43 18.54 -2.77
CA VAL A 260 20.37 19.41 -3.32
C VAL A 260 20.46 19.59 -4.83
N ASN A 261 21.63 19.36 -5.42
CA ASN A 261 21.91 19.55 -6.85
C ASN A 261 21.53 18.36 -7.71
N TYR A 262 21.15 17.22 -7.12
CA TYR A 262 20.93 15.97 -7.85
C TYR A 262 19.50 15.48 -7.73
N SER A 263 18.79 15.40 -8.87
CA SER A 263 17.44 14.82 -8.94
C SER A 263 17.39 13.32 -8.60
N LEU A 264 18.52 12.62 -8.76
CA LEU A 264 18.69 11.20 -8.44
C LEU A 264 19.77 11.02 -7.35
N PRO A 265 19.55 11.55 -6.14
CA PRO A 265 20.60 11.68 -5.12
C PRO A 265 21.18 10.33 -4.71
N ILE A 266 20.37 9.28 -4.58
CA ILE A 266 20.84 7.95 -4.18
C ILE A 266 21.76 7.33 -5.25
N ALA A 267 21.40 7.47 -6.53
CA ALA A 267 22.24 6.96 -7.62
C ALA A 267 23.57 7.74 -7.69
N VAL A 268 23.54 9.06 -7.53
CA VAL A 268 24.75 9.89 -7.55
C VAL A 268 25.63 9.65 -6.33
N ALA A 269 25.05 9.45 -5.15
CA ALA A 269 25.79 9.03 -3.95
C ALA A 269 26.53 7.73 -4.22
N PHE A 270 25.85 6.74 -4.81
CA PHE A 270 26.49 5.47 -5.13
C PHE A 270 27.58 5.60 -6.21
N ARG A 271 27.37 6.48 -7.20
CA ARG A 271 28.39 6.83 -8.18
C ARG A 271 29.64 7.38 -7.52
N LYS A 272 29.49 8.26 -6.54
CA LYS A 272 30.61 8.87 -5.81
C LYS A 272 31.34 7.85 -4.94
N ALA A 273 30.63 6.85 -4.42
CA ALA A 273 31.21 5.78 -3.62
C ALA A 273 32.03 4.78 -4.45
N VAL A 274 31.46 4.25 -5.55
CA VAL A 274 32.05 3.10 -6.27
C VAL A 274 32.18 3.28 -7.80
N GLY A 275 31.79 4.44 -8.34
CA GLY A 275 31.89 4.76 -9.76
C GLY A 275 30.62 4.47 -10.57
N THR A 276 30.73 4.59 -11.90
CA THR A 276 29.58 4.59 -12.82
C THR A 276 28.76 3.29 -12.81
N TRP A 277 29.39 2.13 -12.55
CA TRP A 277 28.63 0.87 -12.48
C TRP A 277 27.61 0.90 -11.33
N GLY A 278 27.97 1.50 -10.19
CA GLY A 278 27.04 1.66 -9.06
C GLY A 278 25.85 2.54 -9.43
N TYR A 279 26.12 3.67 -10.11
CA TYR A 279 25.06 4.55 -10.63
C TYR A 279 24.02 3.77 -11.45
N ILE A 280 24.49 2.95 -12.39
CA ILE A 280 23.63 2.16 -13.27
C ILE A 280 22.82 1.13 -12.48
N VAL A 281 23.45 0.40 -11.55
CA VAL A 281 22.76 -0.60 -10.70
C VAL A 281 21.63 0.05 -9.90
N VAL A 282 21.88 1.21 -9.28
CA VAL A 282 20.86 1.92 -8.51
C VAL A 282 19.73 2.42 -9.40
N ILE A 283 20.03 2.96 -10.60
CA ILE A 283 18.95 3.41 -11.49
C ILE A 283 18.12 2.24 -12.01
N ILE A 284 18.72 1.13 -12.40
CA ILE A 284 17.96 -0.06 -12.83
C ILE A 284 17.05 -0.52 -11.69
N GLY A 285 17.58 -0.60 -10.47
CA GLY A 285 16.79 -0.92 -9.28
C GLY A 285 15.64 0.06 -9.03
N MET A 286 15.89 1.36 -9.18
CA MET A 286 14.91 2.42 -9.05
C MET A 286 13.80 2.29 -10.12
N LEU A 287 14.17 2.09 -11.39
CA LEU A 287 13.21 1.92 -12.48
C LEU A 287 12.32 0.69 -12.27
N MET A 288 12.91 -0.44 -11.86
CA MET A 288 12.16 -1.65 -11.51
C MET A 288 11.20 -1.40 -10.33
N SER A 289 11.68 -0.67 -9.30
CA SER A 289 10.88 -0.33 -8.13
C SER A 289 9.65 0.50 -8.49
N ILE A 290 9.89 1.62 -9.20
CA ILE A 290 8.87 2.58 -9.62
C ILE A 290 7.85 1.91 -10.53
N PHE A 291 8.33 1.16 -11.53
CA PHE A 291 7.47 0.40 -12.43
C PHE A 291 6.60 -0.60 -11.66
N GLY A 292 7.18 -1.34 -10.71
CA GLY A 292 6.43 -2.34 -9.94
C GLY A 292 5.33 -1.74 -9.06
N VAL A 293 5.55 -0.55 -8.46
CA VAL A 293 4.50 0.14 -7.70
C VAL A 293 3.39 0.65 -8.62
N GLY A 294 3.76 1.33 -9.72
CA GLY A 294 2.79 1.82 -10.71
C GLY A 294 1.96 0.68 -11.31
N PHE A 295 2.61 -0.44 -11.65
CA PHE A 295 1.97 -1.62 -12.18
C PHE A 295 1.02 -2.24 -11.14
N ALA A 296 1.47 -2.56 -9.93
CA ALA A 296 0.61 -3.18 -8.91
C ALA A 296 -0.59 -2.27 -8.55
N THR A 297 -0.36 -0.97 -8.41
CA THR A 297 -1.43 0.00 -8.10
C THR A 297 -2.43 0.12 -9.23
N SER A 298 -1.99 0.00 -10.50
CA SER A 298 -2.91 -0.01 -11.63
C SER A 298 -3.94 -1.14 -11.53
N PHE A 299 -3.63 -2.28 -10.90
CA PHE A 299 -4.56 -3.39 -10.68
C PHE A 299 -5.41 -3.23 -9.41
N ASN A 300 -4.83 -2.70 -8.33
CA ASN A 300 -5.51 -2.54 -7.05
C ASN A 300 -6.60 -1.45 -7.13
N THR A 301 -6.33 -0.35 -7.83
CA THR A 301 -7.24 0.81 -7.90
C THR A 301 -8.60 0.48 -8.55
N PRO A 302 -8.67 -0.20 -9.72
CA PRO A 302 -9.94 -0.65 -10.28
C PRO A 302 -10.64 -1.72 -9.44
N ALA A 303 -9.87 -2.56 -8.72
CA ALA A 303 -10.45 -3.56 -7.83
C ALA A 303 -11.22 -2.91 -6.67
N LEU A 304 -10.68 -1.84 -6.10
CA LEU A 304 -11.35 -1.02 -5.10
C LEU A 304 -12.64 -0.40 -5.60
N MET A 305 -12.59 0.20 -6.79
CA MET A 305 -13.79 0.78 -7.39
C MET A 305 -14.85 -0.29 -7.64
N SER A 306 -14.43 -1.47 -8.09
CA SER A 306 -15.31 -2.62 -8.24
C SER A 306 -15.87 -3.13 -6.90
N SER A 307 -15.11 -3.08 -5.80
CA SER A 307 -15.59 -3.50 -4.48
C SER A 307 -16.65 -2.55 -3.93
N LEU A 308 -16.52 -1.24 -4.18
CA LEU A 308 -17.57 -0.26 -3.84
C LEU A 308 -18.90 -0.58 -4.52
N SER A 309 -18.85 -1.09 -5.75
CA SER A 309 -20.04 -1.53 -6.48
C SER A 309 -20.58 -2.88 -5.98
N ASN A 310 -19.70 -3.88 -5.80
CA ASN A 310 -20.12 -5.26 -5.59
C ASN A 310 -20.42 -5.62 -4.12
N GLU A 311 -19.75 -5.00 -3.15
CA GLU A 311 -19.89 -5.39 -1.73
C GLU A 311 -21.05 -4.66 -1.03
N HIS A 312 -21.22 -3.37 -1.30
CA HIS A 312 -22.21 -2.53 -0.61
C HIS A 312 -23.08 -1.68 -1.55
N ALA A 313 -23.06 -1.96 -2.86
CA ALA A 313 -23.85 -1.25 -3.88
C ALA A 313 -23.71 0.28 -3.83
N MET A 314 -22.54 0.78 -3.39
CA MET A 314 -22.25 2.20 -3.26
C MET A 314 -21.99 2.85 -4.62
N LEU A 315 -21.64 2.06 -5.62
CA LEU A 315 -21.54 2.46 -7.01
C LEU A 315 -22.47 1.60 -7.89
N PRO A 316 -23.00 2.16 -9.00
CA PRO A 316 -23.79 1.41 -9.97
C PRO A 316 -23.15 0.07 -10.37
N LYS A 317 -23.96 -0.98 -10.52
CA LYS A 317 -23.51 -2.35 -10.83
C LYS A 317 -22.57 -2.47 -12.03
N PHE A 318 -22.61 -1.52 -12.97
CA PHE A 318 -21.73 -1.54 -14.14
C PHE A 318 -20.25 -1.35 -13.77
N PHE A 319 -19.92 -0.63 -12.70
CA PHE A 319 -18.54 -0.48 -12.22
C PHE A 319 -17.96 -1.80 -11.70
N GLY A 320 -18.81 -2.69 -11.19
CA GLY A 320 -18.45 -4.02 -10.74
C GLY A 320 -18.44 -5.09 -11.83
N LYS A 321 -18.80 -4.75 -13.08
CA LYS A 321 -18.92 -5.72 -14.18
C LYS A 321 -17.56 -6.25 -14.61
N THR A 322 -17.35 -7.55 -14.43
CA THR A 322 -16.12 -8.23 -14.84
C THR A 322 -16.22 -8.77 -16.28
N ASN A 323 -15.07 -8.91 -16.93
CA ASN A 323 -14.95 -9.58 -18.23
C ASN A 323 -14.58 -11.08 -18.06
N ARG A 324 -14.29 -11.78 -19.16
CA ARG A 324 -13.88 -13.20 -19.18
C ARG A 324 -12.61 -13.51 -18.37
N PHE A 325 -11.80 -12.51 -18.06
CA PHE A 325 -10.55 -12.62 -17.29
C PHE A 325 -10.73 -12.16 -15.83
N GLU A 326 -11.96 -12.01 -15.37
CA GLU A 326 -12.32 -11.53 -14.03
C GLU A 326 -11.85 -10.08 -13.74
N ALA A 327 -11.51 -9.31 -14.79
CA ALA A 327 -11.09 -7.92 -14.66
C ALA A 327 -12.31 -6.98 -14.72
N PRO A 328 -12.45 -6.01 -13.78
CA PRO A 328 -13.54 -5.04 -13.78
C PRO A 328 -13.28 -3.95 -14.83
N TRP A 329 -13.55 -4.27 -16.10
CA TRP A 329 -13.08 -3.49 -17.24
C TRP A 329 -13.57 -2.02 -17.25
N VAL A 330 -14.77 -1.73 -16.74
CA VAL A 330 -15.27 -0.35 -16.62
C VAL A 330 -14.42 0.44 -15.62
N ALA A 331 -14.18 -0.13 -14.44
CA ALA A 331 -13.34 0.49 -13.43
C ALA A 331 -11.90 0.70 -13.96
N VAL A 332 -11.38 -0.26 -14.75
CA VAL A 332 -10.06 -0.13 -15.39
C VAL A 332 -10.02 1.06 -16.34
N ILE A 333 -11.00 1.20 -17.23
CA ILE A 333 -11.06 2.32 -18.18
C ILE A 333 -11.10 3.65 -17.45
N ILE A 334 -11.95 3.79 -16.42
CA ILE A 334 -12.13 5.05 -15.71
C ILE A 334 -10.86 5.41 -14.90
N THR A 335 -10.26 4.43 -14.20
CA THR A 335 -8.95 4.63 -13.56
C THR A 335 -7.88 5.05 -14.56
N THR A 336 -7.85 4.45 -15.75
CA THR A 336 -6.88 4.77 -16.80
C THR A 336 -7.07 6.19 -17.30
N ILE A 337 -8.30 6.61 -17.62
CA ILE A 337 -8.61 7.96 -18.10
C ILE A 337 -8.21 9.02 -17.06
N VAL A 338 -8.58 8.83 -15.80
CA VAL A 338 -8.24 9.77 -14.74
C VAL A 338 -6.73 9.82 -14.50
N SER A 339 -6.06 8.67 -14.51
CA SER A 339 -4.59 8.61 -14.38
C SER A 339 -3.89 9.31 -15.55
N CYS A 340 -4.40 9.18 -16.78
CA CYS A 340 -3.89 9.88 -17.97
C CYS A 340 -4.04 11.41 -17.87
N PHE A 341 -5.09 11.91 -17.22
CA PHE A 341 -5.21 13.35 -16.94
C PHE A 341 -4.22 13.79 -15.86
N LEU A 342 -4.03 12.97 -14.82
CA LEU A 342 -3.15 13.30 -13.70
C LEU A 342 -1.66 13.30 -14.06
N VAL A 343 -1.20 12.49 -15.04
CA VAL A 343 0.21 12.49 -15.46
C VAL A 343 0.69 13.81 -16.08
N THR A 344 -0.21 14.73 -16.42
CA THR A 344 0.19 16.08 -16.89
C THR A 344 0.67 16.99 -15.75
N GLN A 345 0.46 16.59 -14.50
CA GLN A 345 0.85 17.37 -13.33
C GLN A 345 2.30 17.07 -12.91
N SER A 346 2.87 17.94 -12.06
CA SER A 346 4.21 17.71 -11.53
C SER A 346 4.21 16.57 -10.51
N TYR A 347 5.35 15.88 -10.40
CA TYR A 347 5.52 14.78 -9.43
C TYR A 347 5.23 15.23 -7.99
N LEU A 348 5.77 16.38 -7.55
CA LEU A 348 5.50 16.90 -6.20
C LEU A 348 4.04 17.28 -5.97
N PHE A 349 3.33 17.76 -7.00
CA PHE A 349 1.89 18.01 -6.89
C PHE A 349 1.11 16.71 -6.69
N LEU A 350 1.44 15.66 -7.46
CA LEU A 350 0.83 14.34 -7.30
C LEU A 350 1.13 13.72 -5.92
N VAL A 351 2.36 13.88 -5.42
CA VAL A 351 2.74 13.53 -4.05
C VAL A 351 1.84 14.25 -3.03
N GLY A 352 1.64 15.55 -3.19
CA GLY A 352 0.72 16.33 -2.35
C GLY A 352 -0.72 15.81 -2.38
N MET A 353 -1.22 15.42 -3.56
CA MET A 353 -2.55 14.80 -3.73
C MET A 353 -2.67 13.47 -2.98
N ILE A 354 -1.64 12.63 -3.06
CA ILE A 354 -1.63 11.32 -2.39
C ILE A 354 -1.66 11.51 -0.87
N VAL A 355 -0.88 12.45 -0.33
CA VAL A 355 -0.89 12.76 1.11
C VAL A 355 -2.25 13.31 1.55
N PHE A 356 -2.84 14.20 0.75
CA PHE A 356 -4.17 14.74 1.03
C PHE A 356 -5.25 13.65 1.05
N ALA A 357 -5.31 12.83 0.00
CA ALA A 357 -6.28 11.73 -0.07
C ALA A 357 -6.05 10.71 1.06
N SER A 358 -4.79 10.44 1.41
CA SER A 358 -4.42 9.60 2.56
C SER A 358 -4.94 10.19 3.87
N PHE A 359 -4.79 11.49 4.07
CA PHE A 359 -5.30 12.16 5.26
C PHE A 359 -6.83 12.02 5.40
N VAL A 360 -7.57 12.24 4.31
CA VAL A 360 -9.04 12.12 4.28
C VAL A 360 -9.51 10.73 4.72
N GLN A 361 -8.78 9.67 4.37
CA GLN A 361 -9.10 8.30 4.83
C GLN A 361 -8.58 7.98 6.23
N TYR A 362 -7.45 8.56 6.66
CA TYR A 362 -6.83 8.22 7.94
C TYR A 362 -7.63 8.75 9.12
N VAL A 363 -8.15 9.98 9.04
CA VAL A 363 -8.90 10.58 10.16
C VAL A 363 -10.14 9.75 10.54
N PRO A 364 -11.05 9.39 9.60
CA PRO A 364 -12.18 8.52 9.94
C PRO A 364 -11.76 7.12 10.36
N SER A 365 -10.69 6.56 9.79
CA SER A 365 -10.18 5.25 10.23
C SER A 365 -9.71 5.30 11.69
N ILE A 366 -8.97 6.33 12.09
CA ILE A 366 -8.54 6.51 13.49
C ILE A 366 -9.76 6.67 14.41
N MET A 367 -10.76 7.46 14.00
CA MET A 367 -12.01 7.61 14.76
C MET A 367 -12.80 6.30 14.84
N ALA A 368 -12.78 5.47 13.79
CA ALA A 368 -13.43 4.16 13.79
C ALA A 368 -12.82 3.22 14.83
N VAL A 369 -11.50 3.23 15.04
CA VAL A 369 -10.85 2.47 16.13
C VAL A 369 -11.41 2.88 17.49
N MET A 370 -11.53 4.19 17.73
CA MET A 370 -12.06 4.71 18.99
C MET A 370 -13.52 4.28 19.20
N LYS A 371 -14.32 4.26 18.14
CA LYS A 371 -15.72 3.83 18.17
C LYS A 371 -15.87 2.32 18.43
N PHE A 372 -15.04 1.48 17.79
CA PHE A 372 -15.15 0.02 17.92
C PHE A 372 -14.46 -0.55 19.16
N LYS A 373 -13.72 0.25 19.93
CA LYS A 373 -12.96 -0.23 21.10
C LYS A 373 -13.79 -1.06 22.09
N HIS A 374 -15.06 -0.68 22.31
CA HIS A 374 -15.99 -1.36 23.22
C HIS A 374 -17.14 -2.07 22.51
N ASP A 375 -17.08 -2.18 21.18
CA ASP A 375 -18.13 -2.81 20.40
C ASP A 375 -17.99 -4.35 20.44
N LYS A 376 -19.04 -5.02 20.92
CA LYS A 376 -19.12 -6.49 20.98
C LYS A 376 -19.49 -7.11 19.62
N LYS A 377 -20.01 -6.34 18.67
CA LYS A 377 -20.40 -6.82 17.33
C LYS A 377 -19.18 -7.05 16.43
N PHE A 378 -18.12 -6.28 16.63
CA PHE A 378 -16.88 -6.35 15.85
C PHE A 378 -15.67 -6.58 16.76
N PRO A 379 -15.57 -7.76 17.41
CA PRO A 379 -14.44 -8.08 18.28
C PRO A 379 -13.13 -8.21 17.49
N ASN A 380 -12.01 -8.11 18.20
CA ASN A 380 -10.67 -8.25 17.62
C ASN A 380 -10.28 -9.73 17.49
N HIS A 381 -9.93 -10.18 16.28
CA HIS A 381 -9.59 -11.59 16.01
C HIS A 381 -8.09 -11.84 15.81
N GLY A 382 -7.24 -11.03 16.45
CA GLY A 382 -5.80 -11.32 16.48
C GLY A 382 -4.93 -10.23 17.09
N PHE A 383 -5.08 -8.99 16.61
CA PHE A 383 -4.32 -7.84 17.10
C PHE A 383 -5.22 -6.91 17.90
N SER A 384 -4.70 -6.36 18.99
CA SER A 384 -5.39 -5.35 19.79
C SER A 384 -4.43 -4.21 20.05
N LEU A 385 -4.89 -2.99 19.82
CA LEU A 385 -4.08 -1.81 20.07
C LEU A 385 -3.77 -1.64 21.57
N LYS A 386 -2.52 -1.94 21.96
CA LYS A 386 -2.01 -1.68 23.31
C LYS A 386 -1.69 -0.19 23.43
N GLY A 387 -2.40 0.53 24.29
CA GLY A 387 -2.32 1.99 24.40
C GLY A 387 -3.70 2.67 24.52
N GLY A 388 -4.79 1.93 24.33
CA GLY A 388 -6.13 2.47 24.54
C GLY A 388 -6.42 3.64 23.61
N TYR A 389 -6.74 4.82 24.16
CA TYR A 389 -7.06 6.02 23.39
C TYR A 389 -5.86 6.92 23.10
N THR A 390 -4.69 6.69 23.73
CA THR A 390 -3.54 7.58 23.57
C THR A 390 -3.00 7.56 22.14
N ILE A 391 -2.82 6.36 21.56
CA ILE A 391 -2.32 6.20 20.18
C ILE A 391 -3.28 6.85 19.17
N PRO A 392 -4.61 6.57 19.18
CA PRO A 392 -5.55 7.25 18.29
C PRO A 392 -5.57 8.78 18.46
N ILE A 393 -5.52 9.29 19.69
CA ILE A 393 -5.55 10.74 19.94
C ILE A 393 -4.29 11.41 19.37
N ILE A 394 -3.11 10.85 19.62
CA ILE A 394 -1.85 11.39 19.08
C ILE A 394 -1.87 11.35 17.54
N ALA A 395 -2.30 10.24 16.95
CA ALA A 395 -2.42 10.12 15.50
C ALA A 395 -3.38 11.17 14.91
N LEU A 396 -4.49 11.45 15.58
CA LEU A 396 -5.48 12.44 15.15
C LEU A 396 -4.96 13.88 15.27
N LEU A 397 -4.21 14.21 16.33
CA LEU A 397 -3.56 15.51 16.49
C LEU A 397 -2.54 15.77 15.37
N ILE A 398 -1.74 14.77 15.01
CA ILE A 398 -0.76 14.93 13.93
C ILE A 398 -1.45 15.02 12.57
N ALA A 399 -2.51 14.25 12.37
CA ALA A 399 -3.35 14.38 11.18
C ALA A 399 -3.91 15.82 11.08
N PHE A 400 -4.42 16.39 12.17
CA PHE A 400 -4.92 17.76 12.20
C PHE A 400 -3.82 18.79 11.84
N TYR A 401 -2.60 18.60 12.34
CA TYR A 401 -1.45 19.45 11.97
C TYR A 401 -1.16 19.42 10.45
N MET A 402 -1.30 18.25 9.80
CA MET A 402 -1.08 18.12 8.34
C MET A 402 -2.03 18.96 7.50
N VAL A 403 -3.23 19.28 8.00
CA VAL A 403 -4.21 20.11 7.27
C VAL A 403 -3.63 21.48 6.91
N PHE A 404 -2.84 22.06 7.81
CA PHE A 404 -2.23 23.38 7.62
C PHE A 404 -1.06 23.39 6.64
N GLN A 405 -0.57 22.20 6.23
CA GLN A 405 0.58 22.06 5.33
C GLN A 405 0.19 21.89 3.87
N PHE A 406 -1.10 21.70 3.56
CA PHE A 406 -1.54 21.54 2.18
C PHE A 406 -1.58 22.87 1.43
N THR A 407 -1.17 22.83 0.16
CA THR A 407 -1.28 24.00 -0.72
C THR A 407 -2.75 24.28 -1.04
N LEU A 408 -3.08 25.54 -1.31
CA LEU A 408 -4.45 25.92 -1.67
C LEU A 408 -4.98 25.14 -2.88
N LYS A 409 -4.12 24.90 -3.89
CA LYS A 409 -4.47 24.06 -5.06
C LYS A 409 -4.87 22.64 -4.66
N THR A 410 -4.19 22.09 -3.65
CA THR A 410 -4.47 20.74 -3.13
C THR A 410 -5.82 20.68 -2.44
N ILE A 411 -6.08 21.66 -1.59
CA ILE A 411 -7.35 21.77 -0.86
C ILE A 411 -8.50 21.97 -1.84
N ILE A 412 -8.37 22.88 -2.82
CA ILE A 412 -9.41 23.14 -3.82
C ILE A 412 -9.75 21.86 -4.58
N LEU A 413 -8.75 21.16 -5.13
CA LEU A 413 -9.02 19.93 -5.88
C LEU A 413 -9.64 18.85 -4.99
N GLY A 414 -9.16 18.72 -3.76
CA GLY A 414 -9.72 17.80 -2.76
C GLY A 414 -11.19 18.09 -2.46
N VAL A 415 -11.55 19.36 -2.25
CA VAL A 415 -12.94 19.80 -2.04
C VAL A 415 -13.77 19.57 -3.30
N CYS A 416 -13.22 19.80 -4.50
CA CYS A 416 -13.92 19.50 -5.75
C CYS A 416 -14.20 17.99 -5.90
N VAL A 417 -13.25 17.12 -5.55
CA VAL A 417 -13.43 15.67 -5.57
C VAL A 417 -14.51 15.25 -4.56
N ALA A 418 -14.45 15.77 -3.33
CA ALA A 418 -15.47 15.50 -2.29
C ALA A 418 -16.85 16.01 -2.71
N ALA A 419 -16.94 17.22 -3.26
CA ALA A 419 -18.21 17.79 -3.72
C ALA A 419 -18.79 16.99 -4.91
N ALA A 420 -17.95 16.61 -5.88
CA ALA A 420 -18.38 15.78 -7.00
C ALA A 420 -18.84 14.39 -6.53
N ALA A 421 -18.12 13.78 -5.59
CA ALA A 421 -18.50 12.52 -4.97
C ALA A 421 -19.86 12.64 -4.25
N ALA A 422 -20.03 13.66 -3.40
CA ALA A 422 -21.27 13.89 -2.66
C ALA A 422 -22.47 14.15 -3.58
N ILE A 423 -22.29 14.94 -4.64
CA ILE A 423 -23.32 15.18 -5.66
C ILE A 423 -23.69 13.85 -6.33
N LEU A 424 -22.70 13.06 -6.75
CA LEU A 424 -22.95 11.74 -7.33
C LEU A 424 -23.68 10.82 -6.36
N PHE A 425 -23.34 10.85 -5.06
CA PHE A 425 -24.02 10.05 -4.04
C PHE A 425 -25.52 10.38 -3.95
N VAL A 426 -25.87 11.67 -3.90
CA VAL A 426 -27.28 12.11 -3.86
C VAL A 426 -28.03 11.65 -5.11
N PHE A 427 -27.44 11.80 -6.30
CA PHE A 427 -28.04 11.32 -7.55
C PHE A 427 -28.18 9.79 -7.62
N LEU A 428 -27.30 9.05 -6.95
CA LEU A 428 -27.38 7.59 -6.86
C LEU A 428 -28.44 7.14 -5.85
N ASP A 429 -28.62 7.89 -4.75
CA ASP A 429 -29.62 7.62 -3.72
C ASP A 429 -31.06 7.91 -4.20
N ASP A 430 -31.27 9.05 -4.87
CA ASP A 430 -32.58 9.43 -5.45
C ASP A 430 -33.08 8.43 -6.51
N ARG A 431 -32.17 7.72 -7.20
CA ARG A 431 -32.53 6.65 -8.15
C ARG A 431 -32.93 5.34 -7.49
N LYS A 432 -33.53 5.29 -6.29
CA LYS A 432 -34.05 4.05 -5.64
C LYS A 432 -33.08 2.84 -5.75
N MET A 433 -31.78 3.04 -5.90
CA MET A 433 -30.81 1.96 -6.15
C MET A 433 -30.52 1.20 -4.85
N PHE A 434 -30.72 1.86 -3.71
CA PHE A 434 -30.65 1.28 -2.36
C PHE A 434 -31.94 0.58 -1.91
N LYS A 435 -33.10 0.85 -2.54
CA LYS A 435 -34.37 0.13 -2.24
C LYS A 435 -34.49 -1.22 -2.97
N GLY A 436 -33.70 -1.46 -4.01
CA GLY A 436 -33.69 -2.71 -4.78
C GLY A 436 -32.97 -3.88 -4.11
N PHE A 437 -32.22 -3.64 -3.02
CA PHE A 437 -31.64 -4.71 -2.21
C PHE A 437 -32.57 -4.99 -1.04
N SER A 438 -33.60 -5.81 -1.30
CA SER A 438 -34.39 -6.40 -0.22
C SER A 438 -33.42 -6.99 0.81
N LEU A 439 -33.61 -6.66 2.09
CA LEU A 439 -32.96 -7.32 3.21
C LEU A 439 -32.99 -8.84 3.08
N GLU A 440 -33.99 -9.41 2.40
CA GLU A 440 -34.08 -10.84 2.09
C GLU A 440 -33.01 -11.31 1.11
N GLU A 441 -32.63 -10.53 0.11
CA GLU A 441 -31.64 -10.96 -0.89
C GLU A 441 -30.22 -10.92 -0.33
N ILE A 442 -29.94 -9.93 0.52
CA ILE A 442 -28.71 -9.88 1.33
C ILE A 442 -28.70 -11.01 2.35
N LYS A 443 -29.80 -11.24 3.09
CA LYS A 443 -29.93 -12.37 4.03
C LYS A 443 -29.71 -13.70 3.32
N LYS A 444 -30.34 -13.90 2.16
CA LYS A 444 -30.22 -15.11 1.33
C LYS A 444 -28.78 -15.32 0.85
N ASN A 445 -28.08 -14.26 0.45
CA ASN A 445 -26.66 -14.35 0.08
C ASN A 445 -25.75 -14.64 1.28
N ILE A 446 -26.05 -14.08 2.45
CA ILE A 446 -25.32 -14.37 3.70
C ILE A 446 -25.59 -15.81 4.15
N GLU A 447 -26.83 -16.28 4.09
CA GLU A 447 -27.20 -17.67 4.39
C GLU A 447 -26.55 -18.65 3.43
N MET A 448 -26.60 -18.40 2.12
CA MET A 448 -25.88 -19.23 1.14
C MET A 448 -24.38 -19.29 1.44
N LYS A 449 -23.74 -18.16 1.78
CA LYS A 449 -22.32 -18.14 2.16
C LYS A 449 -22.07 -18.94 3.43
N ARG A 450 -22.94 -18.81 4.44
CA ARG A 450 -22.85 -19.53 5.72
C ARG A 450 -23.04 -21.04 5.55
N GLU A 451 -24.00 -21.48 4.76
CA GLU A 451 -24.22 -22.88 4.42
C GLU A 451 -23.03 -23.47 3.66
N ALA A 452 -22.50 -22.72 2.68
CA ALA A 452 -21.30 -23.14 1.96
C ALA A 452 -20.07 -23.25 2.88
N GLU A 453 -19.98 -22.42 3.91
CA GLU A 453 -18.90 -22.48 4.91
C GLU A 453 -19.05 -23.66 5.88
N LEU A 454 -20.29 -23.95 6.29
CA LEU A 454 -20.65 -25.12 7.10
C LEU A 454 -20.30 -26.42 6.38
N LYS A 455 -20.74 -26.58 5.12
CA LYS A 455 -20.40 -27.76 4.29
C LYS A 455 -18.89 -27.96 4.17
N ARG A 456 -18.11 -26.89 4.03
CA ARG A 456 -16.64 -26.95 3.99
C ARG A 456 -16.03 -27.39 5.32
N ARG A 457 -16.62 -27.01 6.45
CA ARG A 457 -16.18 -27.47 7.77
C ARG A 457 -16.49 -28.95 7.95
N GLU A 458 -17.67 -29.40 7.53
CA GLU A 458 -18.06 -30.81 7.54
C GLU A 458 -17.11 -31.66 6.68
N GLU A 459 -16.85 -31.25 5.42
CA GLU A 459 -15.89 -31.95 4.54
C GLU A 459 -14.49 -32.04 5.16
N LYS A 460 -14.04 -30.98 5.85
CA LYS A 460 -12.74 -30.98 6.55
C LYS A 460 -12.73 -31.91 7.76
N ILE A 461 -13.84 -32.01 8.49
CA ILE A 461 -13.99 -32.91 9.63
C ILE A 461 -14.00 -34.35 9.13
N GLU A 462 -14.80 -34.66 8.11
CA GLU A 462 -14.91 -36.00 7.52
C GLU A 462 -13.57 -36.48 6.96
N LYS A 463 -12.82 -35.58 6.31
CA LYS A 463 -11.46 -35.89 5.83
C LYS A 463 -10.50 -36.16 7.00
N LYS A 464 -10.58 -35.38 8.08
CA LYS A 464 -9.81 -35.63 9.30
C LYS A 464 -10.16 -36.96 9.96
N GLU A 465 -11.44 -37.33 9.99
CA GLU A 465 -11.89 -38.61 10.53
C GLU A 465 -11.38 -39.79 9.69
N LYS A 466 -11.48 -39.70 8.36
CA LYS A 466 -10.89 -40.71 7.45
C LYS A 466 -9.38 -40.85 7.66
N ASP A 467 -8.66 -39.74 7.76
CA ASP A 467 -7.21 -39.76 8.04
C ASP A 467 -6.90 -40.39 9.42
N LEU A 468 -7.76 -40.16 10.43
CA LEU A 468 -7.60 -40.75 11.77
C LEU A 468 -7.86 -42.26 11.75
N GLN A 469 -8.90 -42.72 11.03
CA GLN A 469 -9.21 -44.15 10.85
C GLN A 469 -8.10 -44.89 10.08
N LEU A 470 -7.49 -44.24 9.09
CA LEU A 470 -6.34 -44.78 8.36
C LEU A 470 -5.10 -44.91 9.25
N LYS A 471 -4.88 -43.97 10.17
CA LYS A 471 -3.82 -44.06 11.19
C LYS A 471 -4.11 -45.15 12.25
N LEU A 472 -5.36 -45.33 12.64
CA LEU A 472 -5.76 -46.38 13.59
C LEU A 472 -5.66 -47.79 12.99
N SER A 473 -5.99 -47.97 11.71
CA SER A 473 -5.86 -49.25 11.00
C SER A 473 -4.39 -49.62 10.74
N SER A 474 -3.55 -48.66 10.34
CA SER A 474 -2.09 -48.89 10.21
C SER A 474 -1.38 -49.17 11.54
N SER A 475 -1.88 -48.62 12.66
CA SER A 475 -1.38 -48.94 14.01
C SER A 475 -1.70 -50.39 14.44
N LYS A 476 -2.86 -50.93 14.04
CA LYS A 476 -3.27 -52.31 14.36
C LYS A 476 -2.51 -53.39 13.57
N ASP A 477 -1.94 -53.07 12.42
CA ASP A 477 -1.18 -54.05 11.63
C ASP A 477 0.28 -54.19 12.12
N ASN A 478 0.81 -53.17 12.80
CA ASN A 478 2.15 -53.19 13.42
C ASN A 478 2.19 -53.87 14.81
N SER A 479 1.07 -54.41 15.31
CA SER A 479 1.01 -55.10 16.61
C SER A 479 0.85 -56.63 16.51
N LYS A 480 1.00 -57.22 15.31
CA LYS A 480 1.04 -58.69 15.17
C LYS A 480 2.36 -59.23 15.73
N PRO A 481 2.35 -60.22 16.64
CA PRO A 481 3.58 -60.83 17.16
C PRO A 481 4.32 -61.58 16.04
N ASN A 482 5.64 -61.42 15.98
CA ASN A 482 6.49 -62.20 15.08
C ASN A 482 6.35 -63.71 15.37
N PRO A 483 6.28 -64.58 14.34
CA PRO A 483 6.23 -66.02 14.54
C PRO A 483 7.56 -66.55 15.09
N PRO A 484 7.54 -67.64 15.89
CA PRO A 484 8.72 -68.17 16.54
C PRO A 484 9.69 -68.78 15.52
N THR A 485 10.97 -68.46 15.70
CA THR A 485 12.11 -68.94 14.90
C THR A 485 12.30 -70.44 15.14
N GLN A 486 12.09 -71.28 14.12
CA GLN A 486 12.48 -72.69 14.16
C GLN A 486 13.98 -72.81 13.92
N ALA A 487 14.74 -73.18 14.95
CA ALA A 487 16.13 -73.60 14.81
C ALA A 487 16.18 -75.03 14.25
N SER A 488 16.87 -75.17 13.12
CA SER A 488 17.15 -76.42 12.42
C SER A 488 18.06 -77.35 13.25
N ALA A 489 17.63 -78.59 13.44
CA ALA A 489 18.52 -79.70 13.73
C ALA A 489 18.91 -80.36 12.40
N SER A 490 20.20 -80.34 12.06
CA SER A 490 20.81 -81.27 11.11
C SER A 490 22.02 -81.94 11.76
N LYS A 491 22.11 -83.24 11.51
CA LYS A 491 23.21 -84.15 11.83
C LYS A 491 24.57 -83.65 11.38
#